data_AF-A0A917J5I9-F1
#
_entry.id   AF-A0A917J5I9-F1
#
_cell.length_a   1.000
_cell.length_b   1.000
_cell.length_c   1.000
_cell.angle_alpha   90.00
_cell.angle_beta   90.00
_cell.angle_gamma   90.00
#
_symmetry.space_group_name_H-M   'P 1'
#
loop_
_entity.id
_entity.type
_entity.pdbx_description
1 polymer ?
#
loop_
_entity_poly.entity_id
_entity_poly.type
_entity_poly.pdbx_seq_one_letter_code
_entity_poly.pdbx_strand_id
1 'polypeptide(L)'
;MISNEIRRKIQDIVGGAFGEGNEDYCSKIRSLLCQSFGTSPTVKKEFESRAIVKEQQARFLTSYASNHGLWLPSLPAGSQYLIEGGESKVYLAADRKNVIKTNDAGYYATWGEFFNNLVLHNLFFPYTGYSFLGFTEIDNELRAVLHQPFIEGEQAELEHIEGVLA
;
A
#
# COMPACT_ATOMS: atom_id res chain seq x y z
N MET A 1 -8.61 9.06 -22.00
CA MET A 1 -7.58 10.08 -21.69
C MET A 1 -7.62 10.38 -20.20
N ILE A 2 -6.46 10.42 -19.53
CA ILE A 2 -6.35 10.85 -18.12
C ILE A 2 -6.72 12.35 -18.06
N SER A 3 -7.65 12.73 -17.18
CA SER A 3 -8.06 14.13 -17.04
C SER A 3 -6.92 15.00 -16.47
N ASN A 4 -6.97 16.32 -16.72
CA ASN A 4 -6.01 17.26 -16.14
C ASN A 4 -6.03 17.23 -14.60
N GLU A 5 -7.18 16.94 -14.01
CA GLU A 5 -7.32 16.78 -12.57
C GLU A 5 -6.56 15.55 -12.05
N ILE A 6 -6.70 14.39 -12.70
CA ILE A 6 -5.97 13.19 -12.32
C ILE A 6 -4.47 13.40 -12.51
N ARG A 7 -4.05 14.07 -13.59
CA ARG A 7 -2.63 14.42 -13.81
C ARG A 7 -2.06 15.25 -12.66
N ARG A 8 -2.80 16.27 -12.20
CA ARG A 8 -2.39 17.10 -11.06
C ARG A 8 -2.26 16.25 -9.78
N LYS A 9 -3.27 15.42 -9.49
CA LYS A 9 -3.23 14.50 -8.33
C LYS A 9 -2.02 13.56 -8.36
N ILE A 10 -1.66 13.02 -9.53
CA ILE A 10 -0.45 12.20 -9.68
C ILE A 10 0.81 13.02 -9.37
N GLN A 11 0.92 14.23 -9.92
CA GLN A 11 2.05 15.12 -9.67
C GLN A 11 2.18 15.47 -8.19
N ASP A 12 1.06 15.68 -7.50
CA ASP A 12 1.04 15.95 -6.06
C ASP A 12 1.51 14.71 -5.27
N ILE A 13 1.06 13.51 -5.65
CA ILE A 13 1.47 12.26 -5.00
C ILE A 13 2.96 11.99 -5.21
N VAL A 14 3.47 12.11 -6.43
CA VAL A 14 4.88 11.85 -6.76
C VAL A 14 5.79 12.94 -6.19
N GLY A 15 5.36 14.20 -6.25
CA GLY A 15 6.10 15.36 -5.75
C GLY A 15 6.09 15.49 -4.24
N GLY A 16 5.39 14.62 -3.52
CA GLY A 16 5.31 14.70 -2.06
C GLY A 16 4.39 15.79 -1.52
N ALA A 17 3.63 16.45 -2.39
CA ALA A 17 2.70 17.49 -1.99
C ALA A 17 1.53 16.87 -1.19
N PHE A 18 1.01 17.67 -0.27
CA PHE A 18 -0.23 17.39 0.43
C PHE A 18 -1.40 17.74 -0.48
N GLY A 19 -2.11 16.74 -0.97
CA GLY A 19 -3.46 16.97 -1.45
C GLY A 19 -4.37 17.16 -0.24
N GLU A 20 -4.91 18.36 -0.04
CA GLU A 20 -6.10 18.52 0.79
C GLU A 20 -7.21 17.67 0.15
N GLY A 21 -7.67 16.62 0.84
CA GLY A 21 -8.89 15.92 0.41
C GLY A 21 -8.93 14.40 0.51
N ASN A 22 -8.02 13.73 1.22
CA ASN A 22 -8.27 12.33 1.58
C ASN A 22 -7.90 12.03 3.03
N GLU A 23 -8.92 11.82 3.86
CA GLU A 23 -8.80 11.48 5.28
C GLU A 23 -8.34 10.04 5.52
N ASP A 24 -8.10 9.28 4.45
CA ASP A 24 -7.74 7.87 4.52
C ASP A 24 -6.34 7.66 5.11
N TYR A 25 -6.16 6.52 5.79
CA TYR A 25 -4.92 6.24 6.50
C TYR A 25 -3.72 5.97 5.57
N CYS A 26 -3.91 5.54 4.33
CA CYS A 26 -2.80 5.39 3.38
C CYS A 26 -2.20 6.75 3.07
N SER A 27 -3.04 7.75 2.79
CA SER A 27 -2.63 9.13 2.54
C SER A 27 -1.95 9.76 3.76
N LYS A 28 -2.47 9.50 4.98
CA LYS A 28 -1.88 9.97 6.24
C LYS A 28 -0.48 9.40 6.48
N ILE A 29 -0.29 8.08 6.34
CA ILE A 29 1.01 7.45 6.55
C ILE A 29 2.02 7.88 5.48
N ARG A 30 1.59 7.98 4.21
CA ARG A 30 2.43 8.56 3.13
C ARG A 30 2.93 9.94 3.53
N SER A 31 2.00 10.81 3.90
CA SER A 31 2.28 12.18 4.29
C SER A 31 3.28 12.25 5.46
N LEU A 32 3.05 11.45 6.50
CA LEU A 32 3.94 11.34 7.65
C LEU A 32 5.37 10.97 7.24
N LEU A 33 5.53 10.02 6.32
CA LEU A 33 6.82 9.62 5.78
C LEU A 33 7.48 10.75 4.98
N CYS A 34 6.72 11.46 4.14
CA CYS A 34 7.22 12.62 3.39
C CYS A 34 7.69 13.75 4.34
N GLN A 35 6.95 14.02 5.41
CA GLN A 35 7.35 15.03 6.40
C GLN A 35 8.61 14.62 7.19
N SER A 36 8.73 13.33 7.52
CA SER A 36 9.81 12.84 8.39
C SER A 36 11.11 12.55 7.65
N PHE A 37 11.04 12.15 6.38
CA PHE A 37 12.21 11.71 5.59
C PHE A 37 12.44 12.54 4.32
N GLY A 38 11.56 13.51 4.03
CA GLY A 38 11.60 14.32 2.83
C GLY A 38 11.18 13.57 1.56
N THR A 39 11.18 14.29 0.44
CA THR A 39 10.86 13.76 -0.88
C THR A 39 12.12 13.82 -1.71
N SER A 40 12.91 12.76 -1.74
CA SER A 40 14.21 12.79 -2.42
C SER A 40 14.02 12.63 -3.94
N PRO A 41 14.35 13.62 -4.79
CA PRO A 41 14.29 13.50 -6.23
C PRO A 41 15.62 12.98 -6.84
N THR A 42 16.64 12.69 -6.03
CA THR A 42 18.02 12.59 -6.52
C THR A 42 18.56 11.17 -6.48
N VAL A 43 18.49 10.54 -7.64
CA VAL A 43 19.18 9.31 -8.02
C VAL A 43 20.68 9.64 -8.20
N LYS A 44 21.59 9.07 -7.37
CA LYS A 44 23.01 8.78 -7.73
C LYS A 44 23.94 8.13 -6.66
N LYS A 45 23.49 7.75 -5.46
CA LYS A 45 24.29 6.91 -4.50
C LYS A 45 23.47 5.75 -3.90
N GLU A 46 22.70 5.07 -4.75
CA GLU A 46 21.27 4.85 -4.47
C GLU A 46 20.84 3.59 -3.71
N PHE A 47 21.58 2.48 -3.73
CA PHE A 47 21.00 1.24 -3.19
C PHE A 47 21.21 1.09 -1.69
N GLU A 48 22.46 1.18 -1.21
CA GLU A 48 22.78 1.10 0.22
C GLU A 48 22.09 2.24 1.01
N SER A 49 22.04 3.44 0.43
CA SER A 49 21.34 4.56 1.05
C SER A 49 19.84 4.31 1.17
N ARG A 50 19.20 3.71 0.15
CA ARG A 50 17.76 3.37 0.21
C ARG A 50 17.47 2.23 1.19
N ALA A 51 18.32 1.21 1.26
CA ALA A 51 18.17 0.14 2.25
C ALA A 51 18.24 0.69 3.68
N ILE A 52 19.21 1.57 3.96
CA ILE A 52 19.32 2.27 5.26
C ILE A 52 18.07 3.10 5.53
N VAL A 53 17.59 3.87 4.55
CA VAL A 53 16.36 4.68 4.69
C VAL A 53 15.15 3.78 4.94
N LYS A 54 15.01 2.66 4.24
CA LYS A 54 13.90 1.71 4.45
C LYS A 54 13.90 1.13 5.86
N GLU A 55 15.06 0.77 6.39
CA GLU A 55 15.20 0.27 7.75
C GLU A 55 14.89 1.36 8.79
N GLN A 56 15.32 2.61 8.56
CA GLN A 56 14.96 3.75 9.41
C GLN A 56 13.46 4.02 9.38
N GLN A 57 12.84 3.99 8.20
CA GLN A 57 11.40 4.13 8.04
C GLN A 57 10.64 3.00 8.74
N ALA A 58 11.10 1.74 8.65
CA ALA A 58 10.49 0.62 9.34
C ALA A 58 10.49 0.82 10.86
N ARG A 59 11.63 1.22 11.44
CA ARG A 59 11.75 1.52 12.89
C ARG A 59 10.86 2.69 13.32
N PHE A 60 10.82 3.74 12.51
CA PHE A 60 9.95 4.89 12.74
C PHE A 60 8.47 4.49 12.70
N LEU A 61 8.04 3.75 11.68
CA LEU A 61 6.65 3.29 11.53
C LEU A 61 6.22 2.35 12.66
N THR A 62 7.11 1.45 13.10
CA THR A 62 6.86 0.56 14.25
C THR A 62 6.60 1.37 15.52
N SER A 63 7.45 2.36 15.80
CA SER A 63 7.32 3.24 16.97
C SER A 63 6.04 4.10 16.87
N TYR A 64 5.79 4.66 15.68
CA TYR A 64 4.60 5.47 15.42
C TYR A 64 3.33 4.66 15.63
N ALA A 65 3.26 3.45 15.06
CA ALA A 65 2.11 2.59 15.14
C ALA A 65 1.78 2.17 16.58
N SER A 66 2.81 1.85 17.35
CA SER A 66 2.67 1.51 18.77
C SER A 66 2.10 2.68 19.58
N ASN A 67 2.53 3.91 19.30
CA ASN A 67 2.11 5.11 20.02
C ASN A 67 0.72 5.63 19.61
N HIS A 68 0.24 5.28 18.42
CA HIS A 68 -1.02 5.80 17.86
C HIS A 68 -2.12 4.74 17.72
N GLY A 69 -1.94 3.56 18.30
CA GLY A 69 -2.93 2.49 18.25
C GLY A 69 -3.12 1.86 16.86
N LEU A 70 -2.10 1.96 16.00
CA LEU A 70 -2.07 1.33 14.67
C LEU A 70 -1.26 0.03 14.66
N TRP A 71 -0.73 -0.39 15.81
CA TRP A 71 -0.07 -1.68 15.96
C TRP A 71 -1.10 -2.78 16.22
N LEU A 72 -1.10 -3.79 15.35
CA LEU A 72 -1.98 -4.94 15.42
C LEU A 72 -1.20 -6.12 16.01
N PRO A 73 -1.56 -6.62 17.21
CA PRO A 73 -0.89 -7.78 17.80
C PRO A 73 -1.22 -9.08 17.07
N SER A 74 -2.31 -9.09 16.30
CA SER A 74 -2.74 -10.19 15.45
C SER A 74 -3.55 -9.64 14.28
N LEU A 75 -3.69 -10.44 13.22
CA LEU A 75 -4.59 -10.12 12.12
C LEU A 75 -6.06 -10.02 12.62
N PRO A 76 -6.93 -9.30 11.88
CA PRO A 76 -8.35 -9.21 12.21
C PRO A 76 -8.97 -10.59 12.45
N ALA A 77 -9.80 -10.70 13.49
CA ALA A 77 -10.40 -11.96 13.89
C ALA A 77 -11.18 -12.62 12.72
N GLY A 78 -11.03 -13.94 12.59
CA GLY A 78 -11.68 -14.69 11.50
C GLY A 78 -10.99 -14.57 10.14
N SER A 79 -9.82 -13.93 10.05
CA SER A 79 -8.99 -13.96 8.84
C SER A 79 -8.55 -15.39 8.52
N GLN A 80 -8.92 -15.89 7.35
CA GLN A 80 -8.58 -17.26 6.89
C GLN A 80 -7.58 -17.17 5.76
N TYR A 81 -6.43 -17.86 5.89
CA TYR A 81 -5.43 -17.85 4.83
C TYR A 81 -6.02 -18.35 3.51
N LEU A 82 -5.75 -17.62 2.42
CA LEU A 82 -6.25 -17.93 1.09
C LEU A 82 -5.10 -18.29 0.14
N ILE A 83 -4.16 -17.36 -0.04
CA ILE A 83 -3.02 -17.53 -0.96
C ILE A 83 -1.87 -16.60 -0.57
N GLU A 84 -0.67 -16.97 -0.97
CA GLU A 84 0.52 -16.15 -0.90
C GLU A 84 1.09 -15.95 -2.30
N GLY A 85 1.31 -14.69 -2.67
CA GLY A 85 2.08 -14.32 -3.85
C GLY A 85 3.38 -13.62 -3.41
N GLY A 86 4.20 -13.24 -4.38
CA GLY A 86 5.45 -12.53 -4.08
C GLY A 86 5.23 -11.28 -3.22
N GLU A 87 4.23 -10.46 -3.55
CA GLU A 87 4.03 -9.17 -2.88
C GLU A 87 3.31 -9.25 -1.53
N SER A 88 2.43 -10.24 -1.32
CA SER A 88 1.56 -10.27 -0.14
C SER A 88 1.01 -11.65 0.16
N LYS A 89 0.84 -11.93 1.45
CA LYS A 89 -0.06 -12.99 1.93
C LYS A 89 -1.48 -12.43 1.98
N VAL A 90 -2.44 -13.21 1.50
CA VAL A 90 -3.85 -12.84 1.37
C VAL A 90 -4.69 -13.77 2.22
N TYR A 91 -5.60 -13.17 2.99
CA TYR A 91 -6.53 -13.85 3.88
C TYR A 91 -7.94 -13.41 3.52
N LEU A 92 -8.89 -14.35 3.47
CA LEU A 92 -10.30 -14.03 3.38
C LEU A 92 -10.76 -13.45 4.73
N ALA A 93 -11.40 -12.27 4.70
CA ALA A 93 -11.96 -11.66 5.90
C ALA A 93 -13.20 -12.43 6.39
N ALA A 94 -13.60 -12.21 7.64
CA ALA A 94 -14.73 -12.91 8.25
C ALA A 94 -16.06 -12.72 7.49
N ASP A 95 -16.22 -11.58 6.80
CA ASP A 95 -17.40 -11.28 6.00
C ASP A 95 -17.45 -11.97 4.62
N ARG A 96 -16.35 -12.61 4.22
CA ARG A 96 -16.14 -13.24 2.90
C ARG A 96 -16.36 -12.32 1.68
N LYS A 97 -16.47 -11.01 1.90
CA LYS A 97 -16.62 -9.98 0.86
C LYS A 97 -15.35 -9.17 0.68
N ASN A 98 -14.41 -9.32 1.60
CA ASN A 98 -13.14 -8.62 1.60
C ASN A 98 -11.99 -9.56 1.86
N VAL A 99 -10.79 -9.10 1.50
CA VAL A 99 -9.54 -9.74 1.86
C VAL A 99 -8.72 -8.84 2.77
N ILE A 100 -7.99 -9.48 3.68
CA ILE A 100 -6.90 -8.88 4.43
C ILE A 100 -5.60 -9.25 3.74
N LYS A 101 -4.74 -8.27 3.49
CA LYS A 101 -3.41 -8.49 2.92
C LYS A 101 -2.33 -8.05 3.88
N THR A 102 -1.26 -8.83 3.99
CA THR A 102 -0.05 -8.44 4.71
C THR A 102 1.10 -8.28 3.73
N ASN A 103 1.75 -7.11 3.73
CA ASN A 103 2.81 -6.76 2.78
C ASN A 103 4.04 -6.21 3.53
N ASP A 104 5.24 -6.72 3.23
CA ASP A 104 6.53 -6.28 3.80
C ASP A 104 7.17 -5.09 3.05
N ALA A 105 6.48 -4.57 2.03
CA ALA A 105 7.01 -3.63 1.07
C ALA A 105 8.30 -4.13 0.38
N GLY A 106 8.54 -5.45 0.31
CA GLY A 106 9.78 -6.06 -0.20
C GLY A 106 10.12 -5.67 -1.64
N TYR A 107 9.10 -5.45 -2.46
CA TYR A 107 9.22 -5.00 -3.86
C TYR A 107 9.48 -3.51 -4.04
N TYR A 108 9.52 -2.73 -2.95
CA TYR A 108 9.74 -1.28 -2.96
C TYR A 108 11.07 -0.95 -2.30
N ALA A 109 11.75 0.09 -2.78
CA ALA A 109 13.05 0.46 -2.22
C ALA A 109 12.90 1.18 -0.87
N THR A 110 11.73 1.79 -0.60
CA THR A 110 11.39 2.43 0.68
C THR A 110 9.92 2.21 1.04
N TRP A 111 9.55 2.37 2.31
CA TRP A 111 8.14 2.37 2.73
C TRP A 111 7.38 3.58 2.16
N GLY A 112 8.06 4.70 1.95
CA GLY A 112 7.48 5.86 1.27
C GLY A 112 7.01 5.53 -0.15
N GLU A 113 7.82 4.78 -0.93
CA GLU A 113 7.43 4.30 -2.26
C GLU A 113 6.24 3.35 -2.21
N PHE A 114 6.20 2.44 -1.24
CA PHE A 114 5.06 1.55 -1.03
C PHE A 114 3.75 2.32 -0.78
N PHE A 115 3.75 3.29 0.15
CA PHE A 115 2.57 4.09 0.42
C PHE A 115 2.20 5.04 -0.73
N ASN A 116 3.17 5.56 -1.49
CA ASN A 116 2.90 6.25 -2.75
C ASN A 116 2.14 5.36 -3.73
N ASN A 117 2.57 4.10 -3.87
CA ASN A 117 1.90 3.13 -4.75
C ASN A 117 0.46 2.83 -4.29
N LEU A 118 0.21 2.69 -2.98
CA LEU A 118 -1.15 2.50 -2.46
C LEU A 118 -2.06 3.69 -2.78
N VAL A 119 -1.58 4.92 -2.58
CA VAL A 119 -2.35 6.13 -2.88
C VAL A 119 -2.62 6.27 -4.38
N LEU A 120 -1.63 5.96 -5.23
CA LEU A 120 -1.81 5.93 -6.69
C LEU A 120 -2.81 4.84 -7.11
N HIS A 121 -2.70 3.63 -6.56
CA HIS A 121 -3.65 2.55 -6.83
C HIS A 121 -5.08 2.98 -6.50
N ASN A 122 -5.30 3.58 -5.33
CA ASN A 122 -6.62 4.06 -4.91
C ASN A 122 -7.17 5.18 -5.81
N LEU A 123 -6.28 6.01 -6.37
CA LEU A 123 -6.67 7.03 -7.35
C LEU A 123 -7.16 6.42 -8.67
N PHE A 124 -6.49 5.36 -9.16
CA PHE A 124 -6.83 4.74 -10.45
C PHE A 124 -7.93 3.69 -10.36
N PHE A 125 -8.01 2.97 -9.23
CA PHE A 125 -8.88 1.83 -9.04
C PHE A 125 -9.73 1.96 -7.77
N PRO A 126 -10.62 2.97 -7.68
CA PRO A 126 -11.37 3.24 -6.46
C PRO A 126 -12.27 2.07 -6.01
N TYR A 127 -12.77 1.26 -6.95
CA TYR A 127 -13.59 0.08 -6.63
C TYR A 127 -12.81 -1.09 -6.02
N THR A 128 -11.48 -1.11 -6.18
CA THR A 128 -10.59 -2.10 -5.56
C THR A 128 -9.55 -1.41 -4.67
N GLY A 129 -9.94 -0.26 -4.11
CA GLY A 129 -9.06 0.54 -3.26
C GLY A 129 -8.66 -0.20 -1.98
N TYR A 130 -7.43 0.06 -1.56
CA TYR A 130 -6.88 -0.41 -0.30
C TYR A 130 -7.25 0.53 0.85
N SER A 131 -7.70 -0.05 1.95
CA SER A 131 -7.78 0.62 3.25
C SER A 131 -6.66 0.11 4.14
N PHE A 132 -5.86 1.01 4.71
CA PHE A 132 -4.81 0.64 5.66
C PHE A 132 -5.41 0.42 7.05
N LEU A 133 -5.17 -0.76 7.64
CA LEU A 133 -5.67 -1.12 8.97
C LEU A 133 -4.65 -0.89 10.09
N GLY A 134 -3.36 -0.98 9.78
CA GLY A 134 -2.29 -0.91 10.76
C GLY A 134 -1.05 -1.67 10.33
N PHE A 135 -0.09 -1.74 11.23
CA PHE A 135 1.12 -2.54 11.09
C PHE A 135 1.08 -3.74 12.04
N THR A 136 1.71 -4.84 11.64
CA THR A 136 1.97 -6.01 12.48
C THR A 136 3.41 -6.45 12.28
N GLU A 137 3.89 -7.31 13.16
CA GLU A 137 5.13 -8.06 12.95
C GLU A 137 4.78 -9.50 12.60
N ILE A 138 5.40 -10.04 11.54
CA ILE A 138 5.33 -11.44 11.16
C ILE A 138 6.76 -11.85 10.79
N ASP A 139 7.25 -12.95 11.37
CA ASP A 139 8.60 -13.46 11.13
C ASP A 139 9.71 -12.41 11.38
N ASN A 140 9.54 -11.58 12.42
CA ASN A 140 10.40 -10.44 12.78
C ASN A 140 10.50 -9.33 11.71
N GLU A 141 9.55 -9.30 10.76
CA GLU A 141 9.47 -8.26 9.74
C GLU A 141 8.21 -7.42 9.91
N LEU A 142 8.37 -6.11 9.74
CA LEU A 142 7.25 -5.17 9.69
C LEU A 142 6.38 -5.47 8.47
N ARG A 143 5.08 -5.68 8.70
CA ARG A 143 4.08 -5.85 7.64
C ARG A 143 3.01 -4.78 7.74
N ALA A 144 2.69 -4.13 6.63
CA ALA A 144 1.47 -3.36 6.50
C ALA A 144 0.27 -4.30 6.35
N VAL A 145 -0.79 -4.08 7.13
CA VAL A 145 -2.05 -4.80 7.04
C VAL A 145 -3.05 -3.95 6.28
N LEU A 146 -3.48 -4.45 5.13
CA LEU A 146 -4.41 -3.79 4.22
C LEU A 146 -5.73 -4.56 4.18
N HIS A 147 -6.80 -3.83 3.93
CA HIS A 147 -8.13 -4.36 3.63
C HIS A 147 -8.49 -3.96 2.19
N GLN A 148 -9.08 -4.88 1.45
CA GLN A 148 -9.49 -4.65 0.06
C GLN A 148 -10.78 -5.44 -0.24
N PRO A 149 -11.70 -4.89 -1.06
CA PRO A 149 -12.81 -5.66 -1.62
C PRO A 149 -12.33 -6.94 -2.30
N PHE A 150 -12.97 -8.06 -1.98
CA PHE A 150 -12.74 -9.32 -2.67
C PHE A 150 -13.60 -9.33 -3.94
N ILE A 151 -12.93 -9.34 -5.09
CA ILE A 151 -13.59 -9.42 -6.38
C ILE A 151 -13.46 -10.86 -6.86
N GLU A 152 -14.60 -11.55 -6.92
CA GLU A 152 -14.68 -12.85 -7.59
C GLU A 152 -14.55 -12.62 -9.09
N GLY A 153 -13.52 -13.21 -9.68
CA GLY A 153 -13.28 -13.20 -11.11
C GLY A 153 -13.31 -14.63 -11.65
N GLU A 154 -13.66 -14.75 -12.92
CA GLU A 154 -13.52 -16.00 -13.67
C GLU A 154 -12.21 -15.99 -14.47
N GLN A 155 -11.72 -17.17 -14.82
CA GLN A 155 -10.56 -17.27 -15.69
C GLN A 155 -10.93 -16.71 -17.08
N ALA A 156 -10.16 -15.74 -17.56
CA ALA A 156 -10.39 -15.18 -18.88
C ALA A 156 -9.95 -16.17 -19.96
N GLU A 157 -10.90 -16.67 -20.74
CA GLU A 157 -10.64 -17.38 -22.00
C GLU A 157 -10.24 -16.41 -23.13
N LEU A 158 -9.48 -16.90 -24.11
CA LEU A 158 -8.99 -16.11 -25.25
C LEU A 158 -10.12 -15.38 -25.99
N GLU A 159 -11.27 -16.02 -26.14
CA GLU A 159 -12.47 -15.50 -26.80
C GLU A 159 -13.01 -14.23 -26.12
N HIS A 160 -12.86 -14.11 -24.80
CA HIS A 160 -13.26 -12.91 -24.05
C HIS A 160 -12.32 -11.72 -24.28
N ILE A 161 -11.08 -11.97 -24.72
CA ILE A 161 -10.06 -10.93 -24.95
C ILE A 161 -10.15 -10.39 -26.37
N GLU A 162 -10.41 -11.25 -27.37
CA GLU A 162 -10.51 -10.85 -28.78
C GLU A 162 -11.59 -9.79 -29.02
N GLY A 163 -12.74 -9.89 -28.34
CA GLY A 163 -13.83 -8.92 -28.45
C GLY A 163 -13.53 -7.53 -27.88
N VAL A 164 -12.49 -7.38 -27.05
CA VAL A 164 -12.08 -6.09 -26.44
C VAL A 164 -10.96 -5.42 -27.25
N LEU A 165 -10.26 -6.19 -28.09
CA LEU A 165 -9.16 -5.70 -28.94
C LEU A 165 -9.62 -5.24 -30.34
N ALA A 166 -10.88 -5.47 -30.70
CA ALA A 166 -11.51 -5.01 -31.94
C ALA A 166 -12.07 -3.58 -31.82
#